data_AF-A0A8C0DZ82-F1
#
_entry.id   AF-A0A8C0DZ82-F1
#
_cell.length_a   1.000
_cell.length_b   1.000
_cell.length_c   1.000
_cell.angle_alpha   90.00
_cell.angle_beta   90.00
_cell.angle_gamma   90.00
#
_symmetry.space_group_name_H-M   'P 1'
#
loop_
_entity.id
_entity.type
_entity.pdbx_description
1 polymer ?
#
loop_
_entity_poly.entity_id
_entity_poly.type
_entity_poly.pdbx_seq_one_letter_code
_entity_poly.pdbx_strand_id
1 'polypeptide(L)'
;MERTGAGINSNECENVSRKREMSEEFEANTVDSLVDLPFATIDIIDDCGITDVPHINLERSKENEWNNKDKIKKRKKKQKDDQPNYFLSIPITNKEITKGIKILQNAIIQQDQRLAKAMNSDGSFHVTLLVMQLLNEDEINIGIDALLELKPFVEEILQGKTLTLPFEGVDTFGDQVGFVKLAEGDHINPLLEIADAAKRTFQEKGILAGESRTFKPHLTFMKLSKAPWLRKKGVKKIDPKFYEKFISHRFGEEMVHRIDLCSMLKKKQSNGYYHCESSIVIGQKPIGIRDLINEALRRERMGLQSKVKQIKELLLKPETQAKIRRELFEGRFINNSNEGNDVDFSAILT
;
A
#
# COMPACT_ATOMS: atom_id res chain seq x y z
N MET A 1 -44.06 -61.82 -24.66
CA MET A 1 -42.72 -61.44 -24.19
C MET A 1 -42.92 -60.47 -23.02
N GLU A 2 -43.36 -60.85 -21.81
CA GLU A 2 -42.89 -61.91 -20.86
C GLU A 2 -41.37 -61.91 -20.70
N ARG A 3 -40.73 -61.82 -19.53
CA ARG A 3 -41.14 -61.82 -18.11
C ARG A 3 -39.98 -61.29 -17.24
N THR A 4 -40.35 -60.64 -16.14
CA THR A 4 -39.78 -60.62 -14.76
C THR A 4 -38.58 -61.54 -14.38
N GLY A 5 -37.63 -60.97 -13.62
CA GLY A 5 -37.45 -61.26 -12.17
C GLY A 5 -36.51 -62.40 -11.69
N ALA A 6 -35.69 -62.01 -10.69
CA ALA A 6 -35.38 -62.72 -9.43
C ALA A 6 -34.06 -63.53 -9.24
N GLY A 7 -33.51 -63.37 -8.02
CA GLY A 7 -32.50 -64.21 -7.33
C GLY A 7 -31.27 -63.40 -6.89
N ILE A 8 -31.15 -62.78 -5.70
CA ILE A 8 -31.25 -63.17 -4.26
C ILE A 8 -30.09 -64.04 -3.74
N ASN A 9 -29.55 -63.59 -2.58
CA ASN A 9 -28.73 -64.23 -1.53
C ASN A 9 -27.19 -64.19 -1.66
N SER A 10 -26.40 -63.96 -0.61
CA SER A 10 -26.64 -63.64 0.82
C SER A 10 -25.29 -63.53 1.55
N ASN A 11 -25.27 -62.77 2.66
CA ASN A 11 -24.42 -62.92 3.86
C ASN A 11 -22.92 -62.62 3.76
N GLU A 12 -22.22 -62.12 4.78
CA GLU A 12 -22.48 -61.51 6.09
C GLU A 12 -21.06 -61.10 6.54
N CYS A 13 -20.95 -60.02 7.29
CA CYS A 13 -20.45 -60.05 8.67
C CYS A 13 -19.61 -58.82 9.05
N GLU A 14 -19.96 -58.34 10.23
CA GLU A 14 -19.53 -57.17 10.97
C GLU A 14 -18.08 -57.29 11.49
N ASN A 15 -17.44 -56.15 11.79
CA ASN A 15 -16.89 -55.88 13.14
C ASN A 15 -16.24 -54.49 13.27
N VAL A 16 -16.97 -53.60 13.95
CA VAL A 16 -16.63 -52.88 15.19
C VAL A 16 -15.14 -52.57 15.51
N SER A 17 -14.90 -51.25 15.66
CA SER A 17 -14.03 -50.52 16.61
C SER A 17 -12.60 -50.97 16.89
N ARG A 18 -11.66 -50.03 16.70
CA ARG A 18 -10.61 -49.77 17.69
C ARG A 18 -10.18 -48.30 17.69
N LYS A 19 -10.50 -47.63 18.80
CA LYS A 19 -9.77 -46.47 19.32
C LYS A 19 -8.28 -46.79 19.37
N ARG A 20 -7.45 -45.80 19.02
CA ARG A 20 -6.07 -45.73 19.49
C ARG A 20 -5.76 -44.29 19.86
N GLU A 21 -6.11 -43.94 21.10
CA GLU A 21 -5.34 -42.97 21.86
C GLU A 21 -3.99 -43.60 22.16
N MET A 22 -2.92 -42.83 21.95
CA MET A 22 -1.63 -43.12 22.56
C MET A 22 -1.03 -41.79 23.01
N SER A 23 -0.70 -41.81 24.29
CA SER A 23 -0.24 -40.78 25.19
C SER A 23 1.19 -40.33 24.91
N GLU A 24 1.42 -39.05 25.25
CA GLU A 24 2.59 -38.49 25.95
C GLU A 24 3.97 -39.10 25.73
N GLU A 25 4.88 -38.26 25.23
CA GLU A 25 6.18 -38.12 25.88
C GLU A 25 6.60 -36.64 25.82
N PHE A 26 6.49 -35.99 26.97
CA PHE A 26 7.11 -34.71 27.29
C PHE A 26 8.56 -35.01 27.69
N GLU A 27 9.53 -34.53 26.92
CA GLU A 27 10.87 -34.26 27.46
C GLU A 27 11.07 -32.75 27.54
N ALA A 28 10.94 -32.25 28.77
CA ALA A 28 11.49 -30.97 29.16
C ALA A 28 12.95 -31.19 29.54
N ASN A 29 13.87 -30.55 28.82
CA ASN A 29 15.20 -30.26 29.32
C ASN A 29 15.42 -28.75 29.38
N THR A 30 15.90 -28.37 30.54
CA THR A 30 15.99 -27.07 31.17
C THR A 30 17.12 -26.19 30.63
N VAL A 31 16.79 -24.90 30.51
CA VAL A 31 17.57 -23.70 30.88
C VAL A 31 19.01 -23.59 30.35
N ASP A 32 19.22 -22.64 29.43
CA ASP A 32 20.28 -21.66 29.66
C ASP A 32 19.92 -20.26 29.13
N SER A 33 20.30 -19.28 29.93
CA SER A 33 20.16 -17.85 29.77
C SER A 33 21.10 -17.32 28.69
N LEU A 34 20.73 -16.23 28.00
CA LEU A 34 21.52 -14.99 27.93
C LEU A 34 20.96 -14.01 26.88
N VAL A 35 20.57 -12.84 27.41
CA VAL A 35 20.81 -11.45 26.96
C VAL A 35 21.01 -11.08 25.48
N ASP A 36 20.45 -9.90 25.21
CA ASP A 36 20.95 -8.82 24.35
C ASP A 36 20.63 -8.82 22.85
N LEU A 37 19.62 -7.98 22.52
CA LEU A 37 19.69 -7.12 21.34
C LEU A 37 21.04 -6.37 21.34
N PRO A 38 21.71 -6.28 20.20
CA PRO A 38 21.80 -4.94 19.62
C PRO A 38 21.73 -4.90 18.08
N PHE A 39 21.26 -3.74 17.67
CA PHE A 39 21.29 -3.08 16.37
C PHE A 39 22.31 -3.55 15.33
N ALA A 40 21.82 -3.55 14.09
CA ALA A 40 22.57 -3.61 12.86
C ALA A 40 23.71 -2.57 12.81
N THR A 41 24.95 -3.07 12.87
CA THR A 41 26.13 -2.35 12.41
C THR A 41 26.18 -2.45 10.89
N ILE A 42 26.04 -1.31 10.23
CA ILE A 42 26.34 -1.15 8.81
C ILE A 42 27.84 -0.86 8.73
N ASP A 43 28.64 -1.86 8.37
CA ASP A 43 30.02 -1.63 7.93
C ASP A 43 30.00 -1.29 6.43
N ILE A 44 30.17 -0.01 6.12
CA ILE A 44 30.62 0.44 4.80
C ILE A 44 32.14 0.43 4.86
N ILE A 45 32.76 -0.58 4.25
CA ILE A 45 34.15 -0.52 3.84
C ILE A 45 34.19 0.39 2.59
N ASP A 46 34.66 1.61 2.79
CA ASP A 46 35.07 2.54 1.75
C ASP A 46 36.58 2.40 1.58
N ASP A 47 36.98 1.89 0.43
CA ASP A 47 38.37 1.59 0.11
C ASP A 47 38.69 2.35 -1.17
N CYS A 48 39.26 3.55 -1.03
CA CYS A 48 39.95 4.27 -2.10
C CYS A 48 40.85 5.39 -1.51
N GLY A 49 42.14 5.06 -1.38
CA GLY A 49 43.24 5.82 -1.99
C GLY A 49 43.47 7.27 -1.55
N ILE A 50 44.44 7.42 -0.66
CA ILE A 50 45.16 8.68 -0.35
C ILE A 50 45.74 9.29 -1.63
N THR A 51 45.56 10.60 -1.83
CA THR A 51 46.60 11.47 -2.45
C THR A 51 46.54 12.87 -1.86
N ASP A 52 47.65 13.20 -1.19
CA ASP A 52 48.31 14.44 -0.80
C ASP A 52 47.62 15.82 -0.89
N VAL A 53 47.73 16.54 0.23
CA VAL A 53 47.43 17.95 0.47
C VAL A 53 48.67 18.82 0.18
N PRO A 54 48.51 20.11 -0.17
CA PRO A 54 49.21 21.12 0.64
C PRO A 54 48.26 22.15 1.26
N HIS A 55 48.59 22.47 2.52
CA HIS A 55 47.94 23.41 3.43
C HIS A 55 47.82 24.83 2.87
N ILE A 56 46.80 25.60 3.31
CA ILE A 56 46.88 27.01 3.71
C ILE A 56 45.57 27.45 4.42
N ASN A 57 45.73 28.02 5.61
CA ASN A 57 44.84 28.90 6.40
C ASN A 57 43.55 28.37 7.05
N LEU A 58 43.73 27.96 8.31
CA LEU A 58 42.74 27.87 9.38
C LEU A 58 42.30 29.28 9.83
N GLU A 59 41.07 29.41 10.35
CA GLU A 59 40.46 30.61 10.99
C GLU A 59 39.57 31.53 10.14
N ARG A 60 38.49 30.99 9.54
CA ARG A 60 37.20 31.75 9.43
C ARG A 60 35.91 30.96 9.13
N SER A 61 35.89 29.62 9.21
CA SER A 61 34.83 28.81 8.59
C SER A 61 33.74 28.23 9.50
N LYS A 62 33.84 28.33 10.83
CA LYS A 62 32.94 27.56 11.74
C LYS A 62 31.46 27.98 11.68
N GLU A 63 31.15 29.25 11.39
CA GLU A 63 29.77 29.75 11.34
C GLU A 63 29.06 29.47 10.00
N ASN A 64 29.80 29.47 8.89
CA ASN A 64 29.26 29.20 7.55
C ASN A 64 29.05 27.71 7.30
N GLU A 65 29.83 26.84 7.96
CA GLU A 65 29.68 25.40 7.87
C GLU A 65 28.43 24.88 8.60
N TRP A 66 28.05 25.49 9.73
CA TRP A 66 26.84 25.13 10.47
C TRP A 66 25.57 25.47 9.67
N ASN A 67 25.51 26.67 9.11
CA ASN A 67 24.38 27.11 8.28
C ASN A 67 24.23 26.30 6.98
N ASN A 68 25.34 25.83 6.40
CA ASN A 68 25.30 24.99 5.20
C ASN A 68 24.95 23.53 5.53
N LYS A 69 25.46 22.98 6.64
CA LYS A 69 25.08 21.63 7.12
C LYS A 69 23.61 21.56 7.52
N ASP A 70 23.02 22.60 8.11
CA ASP A 70 21.59 22.64 8.45
C ASP A 70 20.69 22.83 7.22
N LYS A 71 21.11 23.61 6.23
CA LYS A 71 20.40 23.71 4.94
C LYS A 71 20.50 22.42 4.13
N ILE A 72 21.65 21.74 4.16
CA ILE A 72 21.87 20.42 3.52
C ILE A 72 21.11 19.33 4.27
N LYS A 73 21.04 19.35 5.61
CA LYS A 73 20.22 18.43 6.41
C LYS A 73 18.72 18.66 6.20
N LYS A 74 18.26 19.92 6.14
CA LYS A 74 16.86 20.25 5.80
C LYS A 74 16.50 19.85 4.37
N ARG A 75 17.39 20.03 3.39
CA ARG A 75 17.22 19.54 2.01
C ARG A 75 17.25 18.01 1.91
N LYS A 76 18.12 17.34 2.67
CA LYS A 76 18.21 15.86 2.74
C LYS A 76 17.02 15.23 3.47
N LYS A 77 16.45 15.90 4.48
CA LYS A 77 15.23 15.45 5.16
C LYS A 77 14.02 15.59 4.23
N LYS A 78 13.86 16.75 3.59
CA LYS A 78 12.75 17.01 2.65
C LYS A 78 12.75 16.11 1.40
N GLN A 79 13.91 15.64 0.94
CA GLN A 79 13.97 14.73 -0.23
C GLN A 79 13.75 13.24 0.08
N LYS A 80 13.87 12.81 1.34
CA LYS A 80 13.56 11.43 1.74
C LYS A 80 12.08 11.22 2.03
N ASP A 81 11.37 12.31 2.31
CA ASP A 81 9.98 12.31 2.76
C ASP A 81 8.96 12.30 1.60
N ASP A 82 9.36 12.22 0.32
CA ASP A 82 8.40 12.20 -0.82
C ASP A 82 8.25 10.80 -1.47
N GLN A 83 8.86 9.75 -0.90
CA GLN A 83 8.79 8.41 -1.48
C GLN A 83 7.39 7.79 -1.26
N PRO A 84 6.71 7.31 -2.32
CA PRO A 84 5.45 6.61 -2.18
C PRO A 84 5.59 5.32 -1.36
N ASN A 85 4.59 5.05 -0.52
CA ASN A 85 4.50 3.84 0.30
C ASN A 85 3.15 3.11 0.15
N TYR A 86 2.19 3.73 -0.54
CA TYR A 86 0.90 3.13 -0.92
C TYR A 86 0.61 3.38 -2.40
N PHE A 87 -0.30 2.58 -2.96
CA PHE A 87 -0.74 2.73 -4.33
C PHE A 87 -2.14 2.15 -4.57
N LEU A 88 -2.82 2.65 -5.58
CA LEU A 88 -4.01 2.04 -6.16
C LEU A 88 -3.60 1.00 -7.19
N SER A 89 -4.25 -0.16 -7.11
CA SER A 89 -3.86 -1.36 -7.83
C SER A 89 -5.06 -1.98 -8.52
N ILE A 90 -4.93 -2.28 -9.81
CA ILE A 90 -5.84 -3.18 -10.53
C ILE A 90 -5.21 -4.58 -10.51
N PRO A 91 -5.73 -5.53 -9.71
CA PRO A 91 -5.20 -6.90 -9.67
C PRO A 91 -5.41 -7.62 -11.00
N ILE A 92 -4.45 -8.47 -11.39
CA ILE A 92 -4.64 -9.40 -12.52
C ILE A 92 -5.29 -10.67 -12.00
N THR A 93 -6.52 -10.93 -12.42
CA THR A 93 -7.33 -12.08 -12.01
C THR A 93 -7.43 -13.14 -13.09
N ASN A 94 -7.26 -12.76 -14.37
CA ASN A 94 -7.28 -13.70 -15.49
C ASN A 94 -6.08 -14.67 -15.41
N LYS A 95 -6.38 -15.96 -15.27
CA LYS A 95 -5.38 -17.01 -15.14
C LYS A 95 -4.56 -17.21 -16.40
N GLU A 96 -5.10 -16.91 -17.58
CA GLU A 96 -4.35 -16.97 -18.84
C GLU A 96 -3.17 -16.00 -18.82
N ILE A 97 -3.40 -14.75 -18.42
CA ILE A 97 -2.35 -13.73 -18.29
C ILE A 97 -1.28 -14.19 -17.30
N THR A 98 -1.68 -14.61 -16.09
CA THR A 98 -0.71 -15.03 -15.06
C THR A 98 0.12 -16.24 -15.52
N LYS A 99 -0.48 -17.20 -16.24
CA LYS A 99 0.23 -18.35 -16.83
C LYS A 99 1.17 -17.92 -17.95
N GLY A 100 0.73 -17.05 -18.85
CA GLY A 100 1.56 -16.52 -19.93
C GLY A 100 2.80 -15.79 -19.41
N ILE A 101 2.63 -14.95 -18.38
CA ILE A 101 3.75 -14.27 -17.73
C ILE A 101 4.67 -15.28 -17.03
N LYS A 102 4.12 -16.33 -16.42
CA LYS A 102 4.95 -17.38 -15.81
C LYS A 102 5.82 -18.10 -16.83
N ILE A 103 5.27 -18.40 -18.01
CA ILE A 103 6.01 -19.00 -19.13
C ILE A 103 7.13 -18.05 -19.58
N LEU A 104 6.84 -16.76 -19.74
CA LEU A 104 7.84 -15.72 -20.04
C LEU A 104 8.97 -15.70 -18.98
N GLN A 105 8.62 -15.61 -17.69
CA GLN A 105 9.60 -15.59 -16.60
C GLN A 105 10.48 -16.84 -16.62
N ASN A 106 9.89 -18.02 -16.79
CA ASN A 106 10.62 -19.28 -16.86
C ASN A 106 11.57 -19.33 -18.06
N ALA A 107 11.14 -18.85 -19.24
CA ALA A 107 11.99 -18.79 -20.42
C ALA A 107 13.20 -17.84 -20.25
N ILE A 108 13.03 -16.73 -19.52
CA ILE A 108 14.14 -15.83 -19.16
C ILE A 108 15.09 -16.51 -18.15
N ILE A 109 14.55 -17.12 -17.11
CA ILE A 109 15.33 -17.81 -16.08
C ILE A 109 16.15 -18.96 -16.69
N GLN A 110 15.59 -19.71 -17.64
CA GLN A 110 16.31 -20.76 -18.36
C GLN A 110 17.55 -20.25 -19.10
N GLN A 111 17.51 -19.00 -19.60
CA GLN A 111 18.65 -18.38 -20.27
C GLN A 111 19.68 -17.82 -19.26
N ASP A 112 19.23 -17.26 -18.14
CA ASP A 112 20.10 -16.83 -17.03
C ASP A 112 19.42 -17.02 -15.66
N GLN A 113 19.84 -18.06 -14.94
CA GLN A 113 19.28 -18.45 -13.65
C GLN A 113 19.44 -17.37 -12.57
N ARG A 114 20.41 -16.46 -12.72
CA ARG A 114 20.65 -15.38 -11.75
C ARG A 114 19.45 -14.43 -11.68
N LEU A 115 18.69 -14.29 -12.78
CA LEU A 115 17.53 -13.40 -12.87
C LEU A 115 16.32 -13.86 -12.07
N ALA A 116 16.31 -15.08 -11.54
CA ALA A 116 15.16 -15.60 -10.78
C ALA A 116 14.72 -14.70 -9.62
N LYS A 117 15.68 -14.11 -8.87
CA LYS A 117 15.38 -13.19 -7.76
C LYS A 117 14.87 -11.81 -8.21
N ALA A 118 14.98 -11.47 -9.49
CA ALA A 118 14.44 -10.23 -10.05
C ALA A 118 12.97 -10.35 -10.46
N MET A 119 12.43 -11.58 -10.54
CA MET A 119 11.04 -11.83 -10.95
C MET A 119 10.04 -11.38 -9.87
N ASN A 120 8.91 -10.85 -10.32
CA ASN A 120 7.75 -10.66 -9.45
C ASN A 120 7.05 -12.00 -9.22
N SER A 121 6.55 -12.21 -8.00
CA SER A 121 5.77 -13.39 -7.66
C SER A 121 4.42 -13.36 -8.38
N ASP A 122 3.94 -14.52 -8.82
CA ASP A 122 2.72 -14.69 -9.59
C ASP A 122 1.51 -14.01 -8.93
N GLY A 123 1.39 -14.13 -7.60
CA GLY A 123 0.32 -13.51 -6.82
C GLY A 123 0.39 -11.98 -6.72
N SER A 124 1.39 -11.31 -7.28
CA SER A 124 1.58 -9.85 -7.17
C SER A 124 1.43 -9.09 -8.48
N PHE A 125 1.00 -9.76 -9.55
CA PHE A 125 0.72 -9.11 -10.82
C PHE A 125 -0.44 -8.12 -10.69
N HIS A 126 -0.19 -6.88 -11.09
CA HIS A 126 -1.12 -5.77 -11.03
C HIS A 126 -0.72 -4.67 -12.01
N VAL A 127 -1.68 -3.81 -12.36
CA VAL A 127 -1.43 -2.49 -12.94
C VAL A 127 -1.51 -1.45 -11.83
N THR A 128 -0.45 -0.67 -11.64
CA THR A 128 -0.47 0.47 -10.72
C THR A 128 -1.25 1.61 -11.37
N LEU A 129 -2.30 2.11 -10.71
CA LEU A 129 -3.12 3.21 -11.21
C LEU A 129 -2.65 4.57 -10.68
N LEU A 130 -2.28 4.61 -9.40
CA LEU A 130 -1.84 5.83 -8.71
C LEU A 130 -0.90 5.44 -7.57
N VAL A 131 0.21 6.15 -7.39
CA VAL A 131 1.06 6.02 -6.20
C VAL A 131 0.83 7.19 -5.26
N MET A 132 1.03 6.98 -3.97
CA MET A 132 0.81 8.00 -2.95
C MET A 132 1.64 7.75 -1.70
N GLN A 133 1.66 8.75 -0.83
CA GLN A 133 2.23 8.65 0.50
C GLN A 133 1.15 8.77 1.57
N LEU A 134 1.11 7.81 2.50
CA LEU A 134 0.27 7.81 3.71
C LEU A 134 1.16 7.50 4.91
N LEU A 135 1.35 8.46 5.81
CA LEU A 135 2.39 8.44 6.85
C LEU A 135 1.91 7.90 8.20
N ASN A 136 0.60 7.92 8.45
CA ASN A 136 -0.01 7.55 9.73
C ASN A 136 -1.40 6.93 9.52
N GLU A 137 -2.00 6.41 10.59
CA GLU A 137 -3.32 5.76 10.53
C GLU A 137 -4.44 6.70 10.06
N ASP A 138 -4.39 7.99 10.41
CA ASP A 138 -5.39 8.96 9.95
C ASP A 138 -5.31 9.15 8.43
N GLU A 139 -4.11 9.29 7.87
CA GLU A 139 -3.92 9.37 6.41
C GLU A 139 -4.32 8.07 5.70
N ILE A 140 -4.09 6.90 6.31
CA ILE A 140 -4.58 5.62 5.78
C ILE A 140 -6.12 5.65 5.71
N ASN A 141 -6.80 6.07 6.77
CA ASN A 141 -8.26 6.18 6.78
C ASN A 141 -8.76 7.21 5.74
N ILE A 142 -8.09 8.35 5.58
CA ILE A 142 -8.40 9.33 4.54
C ILE A 142 -8.23 8.71 3.14
N GLY A 143 -7.18 7.90 2.93
CA GLY A 143 -6.96 7.19 1.67
C GLY A 143 -8.04 6.14 1.37
N ILE A 144 -8.53 5.45 2.39
CA ILE A 144 -9.68 4.54 2.28
C ILE A 144 -10.94 5.32 1.87
N ASP A 145 -11.22 6.43 2.55
CA ASP A 145 -12.36 7.30 2.25
C ASP A 145 -12.28 7.86 0.82
N ALA A 146 -11.09 8.29 0.38
CA ALA A 146 -10.84 8.76 -0.98
C ALA A 146 -11.06 7.67 -2.04
N LEU A 147 -10.65 6.42 -1.75
CA LEU A 147 -10.91 5.29 -2.65
C LEU A 147 -12.42 5.02 -2.77
N LEU A 148 -13.18 5.12 -1.67
CA LEU A 148 -14.62 4.94 -1.70
C LEU A 148 -15.32 6.05 -2.50
N GLU A 149 -14.89 7.30 -2.33
CA GLU A 149 -15.40 8.44 -3.10
C GLU A 149 -15.02 8.40 -4.58
N LEU A 150 -13.92 7.72 -4.94
CA LEU A 150 -13.51 7.50 -6.33
C LEU A 150 -14.51 6.60 -7.11
N LYS A 151 -15.17 5.65 -6.42
CA LYS A 151 -16.06 4.66 -7.06
C LYS A 151 -17.13 5.29 -7.98
N PRO A 152 -17.97 6.25 -7.56
CA PRO A 152 -18.98 6.83 -8.45
C PRO A 152 -18.38 7.50 -9.69
N PHE A 153 -17.20 8.14 -9.58
CA PHE A 153 -16.53 8.72 -10.75
C PHE A 153 -16.08 7.64 -11.73
N VAL A 154 -15.57 6.50 -11.24
CA VAL A 154 -15.23 5.36 -12.11
C VAL A 154 -16.47 4.84 -12.82
N GLU A 155 -17.59 4.67 -12.11
CA GLU A 155 -18.84 4.22 -12.71
C GLU A 155 -19.40 5.20 -13.76
N GLU A 156 -19.24 6.51 -13.51
CA GLU A 156 -19.62 7.58 -14.44
C GLU A 156 -18.76 7.56 -15.71
N ILE A 157 -17.42 7.46 -15.58
CA ILE A 157 -16.49 7.36 -16.71
C ILE A 157 -16.82 6.14 -17.57
N LEU A 158 -17.14 5.02 -16.94
CA LEU A 158 -17.43 3.78 -17.65
C LEU A 158 -18.84 3.73 -18.24
N GLN A 159 -19.78 4.56 -17.77
CA GLN A 159 -21.16 4.63 -18.28
C GLN A 159 -21.86 3.26 -18.34
N GLY A 160 -21.59 2.39 -17.37
CA GLY A 160 -22.10 1.02 -17.32
C GLY A 160 -21.44 0.02 -18.28
N LYS A 161 -20.43 0.44 -19.06
CA LYS A 161 -19.61 -0.45 -19.90
C LYS A 161 -18.53 -1.13 -19.05
N THR A 162 -18.11 -2.31 -19.47
CA THR A 162 -16.96 -3.00 -18.88
C THR A 162 -15.66 -2.45 -19.43
N LEU A 163 -14.68 -2.17 -18.57
CA LEU A 163 -13.31 -1.84 -18.98
C LEU A 163 -12.48 -3.12 -19.09
N THR A 164 -11.99 -3.42 -20.29
CA THR A 164 -11.15 -4.58 -20.58
C THR A 164 -9.75 -4.11 -21.00
N LEU A 165 -8.72 -4.70 -20.41
CA LEU A 165 -7.32 -4.34 -20.61
C LEU A 165 -6.59 -5.46 -21.37
N PRO A 166 -6.39 -5.35 -22.68
CA PRO A 166 -5.62 -6.32 -23.46
C PRO A 166 -4.12 -6.15 -23.24
N PHE A 167 -3.43 -7.25 -22.90
CA PHE A 167 -1.99 -7.28 -22.68
C PHE A 167 -1.26 -7.99 -23.82
N GLU A 168 -0.38 -7.26 -24.50
CA GLU A 168 0.32 -7.75 -25.69
C GLU A 168 1.74 -7.21 -25.79
N GLY A 169 2.69 -8.11 -25.96
CA GLY A 169 4.09 -7.78 -26.14
C GLY A 169 4.80 -7.36 -24.85
N VAL A 170 6.13 -7.31 -24.93
CA VAL A 170 7.02 -7.03 -23.80
C VAL A 170 7.89 -5.81 -24.11
N ASP A 171 8.18 -5.02 -23.08
CA ASP A 171 9.11 -3.89 -23.16
C ASP A 171 9.78 -3.65 -21.80
N THR A 172 10.67 -2.65 -21.72
CA THR A 172 11.39 -2.30 -20.50
C THR A 172 11.43 -0.80 -20.23
N PHE A 173 11.51 -0.44 -18.93
CA PHE A 173 11.87 0.91 -18.53
C PHE A 173 13.36 0.98 -18.21
N GLY A 174 14.11 1.67 -19.06
CA GLY A 174 15.55 1.90 -18.89
C GLY A 174 16.36 0.61 -18.74
N ASP A 175 15.92 -0.48 -19.37
CA ASP A 175 16.48 -1.81 -19.24
C ASP A 175 16.54 -2.33 -17.78
N GLN A 176 15.77 -1.77 -16.84
CA GLN A 176 15.79 -2.15 -15.41
C GLN A 176 14.52 -2.85 -14.94
N VAL A 177 13.38 -2.53 -15.56
CA VAL A 177 12.05 -3.06 -15.23
C VAL A 177 11.48 -3.66 -16.49
N GLY A 178 11.19 -4.96 -16.49
CA GLY A 178 10.52 -5.65 -17.59
C GLY A 178 9.03 -5.73 -17.34
N PHE A 179 8.24 -5.34 -18.33
CA PHE A 179 6.78 -5.34 -18.24
C PHE A 179 6.11 -5.83 -19.53
N VAL A 180 4.92 -6.39 -19.38
CA VAL A 180 3.99 -6.64 -20.49
C VAL A 180 3.26 -5.33 -20.79
N LYS A 181 3.15 -4.97 -22.07
CA LYS A 181 2.50 -3.74 -22.50
C LYS A 181 0.98 -3.90 -22.48
N LEU A 182 0.29 -2.81 -22.17
CA LEU A 182 -1.11 -2.67 -22.52
C LEU A 182 -1.17 -2.40 -24.04
N ALA A 183 -2.00 -3.14 -24.78
CA ALA A 183 -2.16 -2.91 -26.21
C ALA A 183 -2.85 -1.57 -26.47
N GLU A 184 -2.66 -1.00 -27.65
CA GLU A 184 -3.36 0.22 -28.08
C GLU A 184 -4.86 -0.05 -28.28
N GLY A 185 -5.71 0.93 -27.99
CA GLY A 185 -7.15 0.83 -28.21
C GLY A 185 -7.99 1.76 -27.33
N ASP A 186 -9.31 1.67 -27.50
CA ASP A 186 -10.28 2.57 -26.87
C ASP A 186 -10.29 2.48 -25.33
N HIS A 187 -9.80 1.38 -24.75
CA HIS A 187 -9.67 1.19 -23.30
C HIS A 187 -8.64 2.10 -22.63
N ILE A 188 -7.73 2.71 -23.40
CA ILE A 188 -6.69 3.60 -22.86
C ILE A 188 -7.31 4.87 -22.29
N ASN A 189 -8.20 5.53 -23.02
CA ASN A 189 -8.76 6.83 -22.59
C ASN A 189 -9.53 6.73 -21.27
N PRO A 190 -10.49 5.78 -21.09
CA PRO A 190 -11.16 5.60 -19.80
C PRO A 190 -10.19 5.26 -18.67
N LEU A 191 -9.14 4.48 -18.93
CA LEU A 191 -8.14 4.15 -17.91
C LEU A 191 -7.33 5.39 -17.47
N LEU A 192 -6.98 6.27 -18.41
CA LEU A 192 -6.32 7.55 -18.11
C LEU A 192 -7.25 8.48 -17.34
N GLU A 193 -8.52 8.60 -17.74
CA GLU A 193 -9.52 9.39 -17.03
C GLU A 193 -9.74 8.91 -15.59
N ILE A 194 -9.77 7.58 -15.38
CA ILE A 194 -9.85 6.98 -14.04
C ILE A 194 -8.60 7.31 -13.23
N ALA A 195 -7.40 7.25 -13.82
CA ALA A 195 -6.15 7.59 -13.13
C ALA A 195 -6.11 9.07 -12.73
N ASP A 196 -6.57 9.96 -13.60
CA ASP A 196 -6.65 11.40 -13.33
C ASP A 196 -7.72 11.72 -12.27
N ALA A 197 -8.89 11.09 -12.35
CA ALA A 197 -9.91 11.19 -11.31
C ALA A 197 -9.37 10.73 -9.95
N ALA A 198 -8.71 9.57 -9.92
CA ALA A 198 -8.07 9.07 -8.70
C ALA A 198 -7.04 10.06 -8.14
N LYS A 199 -6.17 10.61 -9.00
CA LYS A 199 -5.18 11.60 -8.57
C LYS A 199 -5.85 12.82 -7.96
N ARG A 200 -6.87 13.38 -8.62
CA ARG A 200 -7.62 14.56 -8.12
C ARG A 200 -8.30 14.25 -6.78
N THR A 201 -9.08 13.17 -6.69
CA THR A 201 -9.82 12.79 -5.48
C THR A 201 -8.89 12.63 -4.26
N PHE A 202 -7.73 12.00 -4.45
CA PHE A 202 -6.76 11.84 -3.36
C PHE A 202 -6.07 13.17 -2.99
N GLN A 203 -5.69 13.99 -3.97
CA GLN A 203 -5.07 15.30 -3.72
C GLN A 203 -6.00 16.29 -3.04
N GLU A 204 -7.29 16.31 -3.40
CA GLU A 204 -8.33 17.15 -2.76
C GLU A 204 -8.54 16.80 -1.27
N LYS A 205 -8.21 15.57 -0.88
CA LYS A 205 -8.21 15.12 0.52
C LYS A 205 -6.93 15.47 1.28
N GLY A 206 -5.97 16.11 0.61
CA GLY A 206 -4.67 16.49 1.18
C GLY A 206 -3.62 15.38 1.13
N ILE A 207 -3.85 14.29 0.39
CA ILE A 207 -2.87 13.21 0.23
C ILE A 207 -1.85 13.59 -0.86
N LEU A 208 -0.57 13.40 -0.55
CA LEU A 208 0.49 13.49 -1.56
C LEU A 208 0.39 12.30 -2.52
N ALA A 209 -0.30 12.50 -3.64
CA ALA A 209 -0.56 11.47 -4.64
C ALA A 209 -0.11 11.87 -6.06
N GLY A 210 0.31 10.87 -6.82
CA GLY A 210 0.77 10.98 -8.21
C GLY A 210 2.27 11.25 -8.35
N GLU A 211 2.76 11.07 -9.58
CA GLU A 211 4.13 11.41 -9.98
C GLU A 211 4.12 12.56 -10.99
N SER A 212 5.28 13.17 -11.21
CA SER A 212 5.49 14.17 -12.27
C SER A 212 5.54 13.54 -13.67
N ARG A 213 5.83 12.24 -13.75
CA ARG A 213 5.92 11.50 -15.01
C ARG A 213 4.55 11.20 -15.54
N THR A 214 4.42 11.20 -16.87
CA THR A 214 3.21 10.76 -17.55
C THR A 214 2.88 9.33 -17.15
N PHE A 215 1.63 9.10 -16.76
CA PHE A 215 1.13 7.78 -16.43
C PHE A 215 1.23 6.86 -17.66
N LYS A 216 1.89 5.71 -17.48
CA LYS A 216 2.02 4.67 -18.49
C LYS A 216 1.58 3.34 -17.88
N PRO A 217 0.36 2.85 -18.13
CA PRO A 217 -0.11 1.59 -17.58
C PRO A 217 0.73 0.43 -18.12
N HIS A 218 1.21 -0.42 -17.22
CA HIS A 218 2.08 -1.54 -17.56
C HIS A 218 1.95 -2.65 -16.53
N LEU A 219 2.23 -3.89 -16.96
CA LEU A 219 2.14 -5.07 -16.10
C LEU A 219 3.55 -5.62 -15.83
N THR A 220 4.13 -5.27 -14.68
CA THR A 220 5.53 -5.61 -14.39
C THR A 220 5.71 -7.09 -14.03
N PHE A 221 6.57 -7.80 -14.76
CA PHE A 221 6.95 -9.17 -14.44
C PHE A 221 8.34 -9.28 -13.78
N MET A 222 9.23 -8.29 -13.93
CA MET A 222 10.54 -8.30 -13.27
C MET A 222 11.10 -6.90 -12.99
N LYS A 223 11.92 -6.78 -11.93
CA LYS A 223 12.68 -5.56 -11.59
C LYS A 223 14.07 -5.93 -11.10
N LEU A 224 15.14 -5.42 -11.74
CA LEU A 224 16.52 -5.66 -11.30
C LEU A 224 16.80 -5.08 -9.90
N SER A 225 16.07 -4.04 -9.49
CA SER A 225 16.19 -3.46 -8.14
C SER A 225 15.87 -4.44 -7.01
N LYS A 226 15.11 -5.52 -7.28
CA LYS A 226 14.84 -6.59 -6.30
C LYS A 226 16.04 -7.50 -6.04
N ALA A 227 17.05 -7.47 -6.92
CA ALA A 227 18.24 -8.29 -6.83
C ALA A 227 19.50 -7.42 -7.04
N PRO A 228 19.81 -6.50 -6.12
CA PRO A 228 20.88 -5.51 -6.29
C PRO A 228 22.27 -6.14 -6.48
N TRP A 229 22.49 -7.36 -5.97
CA TRP A 229 23.72 -8.11 -6.14
C TRP A 229 24.03 -8.48 -7.61
N LEU A 230 23.01 -8.52 -8.48
CA LEU A 230 23.16 -8.82 -9.91
C LEU A 230 24.09 -7.82 -10.61
N ARG A 231 24.02 -6.54 -10.23
CA ARG A 231 24.88 -5.49 -10.79
C ARG A 231 26.35 -5.77 -10.49
N LYS A 232 26.68 -6.27 -9.30
CA LYS A 232 28.04 -6.66 -8.90
C LYS A 232 28.54 -7.90 -9.66
N LYS A 233 27.64 -8.69 -10.25
CA LYS A 233 27.93 -9.89 -11.05
C LYS A 233 27.81 -9.66 -12.56
N GLY A 234 27.86 -8.39 -12.98
CA GLY A 234 27.89 -7.99 -14.40
C GLY A 234 26.51 -7.81 -15.05
N VAL A 235 25.42 -8.18 -14.39
CA VAL A 235 24.06 -8.01 -14.92
C VAL A 235 23.55 -6.62 -14.58
N LYS A 236 23.84 -5.66 -15.47
CA LYS A 236 23.47 -4.24 -15.29
C LYS A 236 22.14 -3.87 -15.96
N LYS A 237 21.69 -4.65 -16.94
CA LYS A 237 20.54 -4.38 -17.80
C LYS A 237 19.81 -5.68 -18.14
N ILE A 238 18.53 -5.59 -18.47
CA ILE A 238 17.76 -6.68 -19.04
C ILE A 238 18.05 -6.70 -20.56
N ASP A 239 18.74 -7.74 -21.03
CA ASP A 239 19.02 -7.90 -22.47
C ASP A 239 17.72 -8.24 -23.21
N PRO A 240 17.36 -7.52 -24.30
CA PRO A 240 16.19 -7.81 -25.11
C PRO A 240 16.10 -9.25 -25.64
N LYS A 241 17.25 -9.90 -25.85
CA LYS A 241 17.30 -11.31 -26.29
C LYS A 241 16.54 -12.25 -25.34
N PHE A 242 16.48 -11.92 -24.05
CA PHE A 242 15.80 -12.76 -23.07
C PHE A 242 14.30 -12.91 -23.33
N TYR A 243 13.66 -11.90 -23.93
CA TYR A 243 12.22 -11.86 -24.15
C TYR A 243 11.83 -11.71 -25.63
N GLU A 244 12.77 -11.89 -26.56
CA GLU A 244 12.58 -11.74 -28.01
C GLU A 244 11.38 -12.56 -28.53
N LYS A 245 11.20 -13.78 -28.04
CA LYS A 245 10.07 -14.66 -28.42
C LYS A 245 8.70 -14.15 -27.97
N PHE A 246 8.65 -13.12 -27.12
CA PHE A 246 7.43 -12.60 -26.50
C PHE A 246 7.11 -11.15 -26.88
N ILE A 247 7.88 -10.53 -27.79
CA ILE A 247 7.72 -9.11 -28.17
C ILE A 247 6.34 -8.77 -28.75
N SER A 248 5.68 -9.75 -29.36
CA SER A 248 4.33 -9.66 -29.94
C SER A 248 3.37 -10.72 -29.39
N HIS A 249 3.71 -11.34 -28.26
CA HIS A 249 2.87 -12.38 -27.66
C HIS A 249 1.63 -11.75 -27.02
N ARG A 250 0.44 -12.28 -27.33
CA ARG A 250 -0.82 -11.89 -26.68
C ARG A 250 -0.97 -12.68 -25.38
N PHE A 251 -0.91 -11.99 -24.25
CA PHE A 251 -1.00 -12.61 -22.93
C PHE A 251 -2.45 -12.81 -22.46
N GLY A 252 -3.40 -12.07 -23.05
CA GLY A 252 -4.82 -12.14 -22.74
C GLY A 252 -5.38 -10.79 -22.33
N GLU A 253 -6.61 -10.80 -21.79
CA GLU A 253 -7.37 -9.60 -21.47
C GLU A 253 -7.84 -9.63 -20.01
N GLU A 254 -7.64 -8.53 -19.28
CA GLU A 254 -8.09 -8.38 -17.90
C GLU A 254 -9.34 -7.49 -17.85
N MET A 255 -10.45 -8.02 -17.35
CA MET A 255 -11.63 -7.21 -17.07
C MET A 255 -11.46 -6.51 -15.71
N VAL A 256 -11.54 -5.18 -15.71
CA VAL A 256 -11.37 -4.38 -14.50
C VAL A 256 -12.60 -4.50 -13.60
N HIS A 257 -12.47 -5.30 -12.55
CA HIS A 257 -13.54 -5.53 -11.57
C HIS A 257 -13.31 -4.89 -10.22
N ARG A 258 -12.06 -4.56 -9.88
CA ARG A 258 -11.70 -4.08 -8.54
C ARG A 258 -10.51 -3.13 -8.59
N ILE A 259 -10.52 -2.13 -7.72
CA ILE A 259 -9.35 -1.28 -7.43
C ILE A 259 -9.05 -1.42 -5.94
N ASP A 260 -7.79 -1.71 -5.63
CA ASP A 260 -7.29 -1.98 -4.29
C ASP A 260 -6.34 -0.87 -3.82
N LEU A 261 -6.53 -0.35 -2.61
CA LEU A 261 -5.54 0.48 -1.92
C LEU A 261 -4.54 -0.43 -1.21
N CYS A 262 -3.33 -0.49 -1.75
CA CYS A 262 -2.31 -1.45 -1.35
C CYS A 262 -1.10 -0.77 -0.68
N SER A 263 -0.56 -1.43 0.35
CA SER A 263 0.73 -1.04 0.94
C SER A 263 1.90 -1.64 0.17
N MET A 264 2.94 -0.83 -0.08
CA MET A 264 4.20 -1.31 -0.68
C MET A 264 5.10 -2.05 0.32
N LEU A 265 4.94 -1.75 1.62
CA LEU A 265 5.91 -2.12 2.66
C LEU A 265 5.38 -3.17 3.64
N LYS A 266 4.06 -3.22 3.88
CA LYS A 266 3.46 -4.22 4.76
C LYS A 266 3.62 -5.64 4.19
N LYS A 267 3.60 -6.64 5.08
CA LYS A 267 3.70 -8.06 4.72
C LYS A 267 2.59 -8.42 3.73
N LYS A 268 2.98 -9.06 2.63
CA LYS A 268 2.05 -9.60 1.62
C LYS A 268 1.08 -10.61 2.22
N GLN A 269 -0.07 -10.75 1.58
CA GLN A 269 -1.07 -11.77 1.90
C GLN A 269 -0.54 -13.19 1.61
N SER A 270 -1.22 -14.20 2.13
CA SER A 270 -0.84 -15.62 1.94
C SER A 270 -0.82 -16.05 0.46
N ASN A 271 -1.65 -15.44 -0.38
CA ASN A 271 -1.68 -15.67 -1.83
C ASN A 271 -0.55 -14.93 -2.59
N GLY A 272 0.29 -14.16 -1.92
CA GLY A 272 1.39 -13.38 -2.52
C GLY A 272 1.00 -11.99 -3.04
N TYR A 273 -0.27 -11.58 -2.91
CA TYR A 273 -0.74 -10.24 -3.23
C TYR A 273 -0.34 -9.23 -2.14
N TYR A 274 -0.39 -7.95 -2.49
CA TYR A 274 -0.06 -6.87 -1.55
C TYR A 274 -1.03 -6.81 -0.39
N HIS A 275 -0.58 -6.29 0.76
CA HIS A 275 -1.49 -5.97 1.86
C HIS A 275 -2.48 -4.91 1.38
N CYS A 276 -3.76 -5.17 1.54
CA CYS A 276 -4.84 -4.29 1.07
C CYS A 276 -5.51 -3.63 2.27
N GLU A 277 -5.57 -2.31 2.29
CA GLU A 277 -6.29 -1.54 3.32
C GLU A 277 -7.79 -1.50 3.01
N SER A 278 -8.13 -1.35 1.73
CA SER A 278 -9.51 -1.28 1.25
C SER A 278 -9.60 -1.55 -0.26
N SER A 279 -10.79 -1.90 -0.71
CA SER A 279 -11.09 -2.22 -2.11
C SER A 279 -12.45 -1.67 -2.52
N ILE A 280 -12.55 -1.20 -3.77
CA ILE A 280 -13.84 -0.92 -4.43
C ILE A 280 -14.06 -1.90 -5.58
N VAL A 281 -15.29 -2.36 -5.74
CA VAL A 281 -15.72 -3.23 -6.85
C VAL A 281 -16.43 -2.37 -7.89
N ILE A 282 -16.11 -2.61 -9.17
CA ILE A 282 -16.59 -1.87 -10.33
C ILE A 282 -17.50 -2.78 -11.16
N GLY A 283 -18.60 -2.25 -11.68
CA GLY A 283 -19.48 -2.96 -12.62
C GLY A 283 -20.47 -3.94 -11.97
N GLN A 284 -20.49 -4.07 -10.64
CA GLN A 284 -21.57 -4.76 -9.94
C GLN A 284 -22.66 -3.75 -9.55
N LYS A 285 -23.84 -3.86 -10.17
CA LYS A 285 -25.05 -3.34 -9.54
C LYS A 285 -25.25 -4.12 -8.23
N PRO A 286 -25.59 -3.48 -7.11
CA PRO A 286 -25.85 -4.20 -5.86
C PRO A 286 -26.91 -5.29 -6.11
N ILE A 287 -26.53 -6.56 -5.92
CA ILE A 287 -27.35 -7.73 -6.30
C ILE A 287 -28.36 -8.07 -5.18
N GLY A 288 -28.49 -7.23 -4.15
CA GLY A 288 -29.47 -7.44 -3.11
C GLY A 288 -29.69 -6.25 -2.18
N ILE A 289 -30.77 -6.34 -1.41
CA ILE A 289 -31.17 -5.36 -0.38
C ILE A 289 -30.02 -5.10 0.61
N ARG A 290 -29.24 -6.13 0.96
CA ARG A 290 -28.11 -6.00 1.89
C ARG A 290 -26.99 -5.11 1.35
N ASP A 291 -26.69 -5.21 0.06
CA ASP A 291 -25.65 -4.38 -0.57
C ASP A 291 -26.11 -2.93 -0.70
N LEU A 292 -27.39 -2.72 -1.00
CA LEU A 292 -28.02 -1.40 -0.98
C LEU A 292 -27.99 -0.77 0.42
N ILE A 293 -28.30 -1.55 1.47
CA ILE A 293 -28.24 -1.08 2.86
C ILE A 293 -26.80 -0.75 3.25
N ASN A 294 -25.83 -1.61 2.93
CA ASN A 294 -24.42 -1.37 3.24
C ASN A 294 -23.91 -0.11 2.53
N GLU A 295 -24.28 0.09 1.27
CA GLU A 295 -23.94 1.30 0.51
C GLU A 295 -24.61 2.54 1.12
N ALA A 296 -25.89 2.47 1.48
CA ALA A 296 -26.60 3.58 2.15
C ALA A 296 -25.99 3.91 3.52
N LEU A 297 -25.72 2.91 4.36
CA LEU A 297 -25.06 3.07 5.66
C LEU A 297 -23.67 3.67 5.52
N ARG A 298 -22.92 3.28 4.48
CA ARG A 298 -21.61 3.87 4.17
C ARG A 298 -21.74 5.34 3.80
N ARG A 299 -22.69 5.70 2.94
CA ARG A 299 -22.94 7.12 2.57
C ARG A 299 -23.28 7.98 3.79
N GLU A 300 -24.16 7.48 4.66
CA GLU A 300 -24.49 8.16 5.92
C GLU A 300 -23.27 8.30 6.84
N ARG A 301 -22.45 7.25 6.97
CA ARG A 301 -21.21 7.30 7.75
C ARG A 301 -20.24 8.35 7.20
N MET A 302 -20.06 8.42 5.89
CA MET A 302 -19.22 9.44 5.23
C MET A 302 -19.73 10.86 5.50
N GLY A 303 -21.06 11.06 5.39
CA GLY A 303 -21.69 12.33 5.73
C GLY A 303 -21.45 12.74 7.18
N LEU A 304 -21.57 11.79 8.11
CA LEU A 304 -21.27 12.00 9.53
C LEU A 304 -19.79 12.31 9.78
N GLN A 305 -18.87 11.56 9.17
CA GLN A 305 -17.43 11.80 9.30
C GLN A 305 -17.03 13.18 8.78
N SER A 306 -17.61 13.61 7.65
CA SER A 306 -17.41 14.96 7.11
C SER A 306 -17.87 16.04 8.11
N LYS A 307 -19.06 15.88 8.70
CA LYS A 307 -19.55 16.80 9.75
C LYS A 307 -18.65 16.81 10.98
N VAL A 308 -18.18 15.64 11.43
CA VAL A 308 -17.24 15.53 12.55
C VAL A 308 -15.94 16.25 12.24
N LYS A 309 -15.41 16.12 11.02
CA LYS A 309 -14.22 16.84 10.57
C LYS A 309 -14.45 18.36 10.62
N GLN A 310 -15.57 18.84 10.09
CA GLN A 310 -15.93 20.26 10.14
C GLN A 310 -16.05 20.78 11.59
N ILE A 311 -16.63 20.00 12.49
CA ILE A 311 -16.71 20.35 13.92
C ILE A 311 -15.31 20.42 14.52
N LYS A 312 -14.44 19.43 14.27
CA LYS A 312 -13.05 19.45 14.75
C LYS A 312 -12.30 20.70 14.25
N GLU A 313 -12.43 21.02 12.97
CA GLU A 313 -11.83 22.23 12.37
C GLU A 313 -12.39 23.52 13.02
N LEU A 314 -13.69 23.58 13.26
CA LEU A 314 -14.33 24.72 13.93
C LEU A 314 -13.82 24.90 15.37
N LEU A 315 -13.66 23.80 16.13
CA LEU A 315 -13.13 23.79 17.49
C LEU A 315 -11.63 24.13 17.55
N LEU A 316 -10.89 23.93 16.45
CA LEU A 316 -9.49 24.32 16.33
C LEU A 316 -9.29 25.81 16.02
N LYS A 317 -10.34 26.53 15.57
CA LYS A 317 -10.22 27.96 15.27
C LYS A 317 -9.89 28.76 16.54
N PRO A 318 -8.88 29.66 16.52
CA PRO A 318 -8.48 30.44 17.70
C PRO A 318 -9.62 31.25 18.32
N GLU A 319 -10.51 31.82 17.49
CA GLU A 319 -11.68 32.56 17.96
C GLU A 319 -12.68 31.69 18.72
N THR A 320 -12.93 30.47 18.21
CA THR A 320 -13.80 29.49 18.87
C THR A 320 -13.18 29.05 20.20
N GLN A 321 -11.87 28.77 20.22
CA GLN A 321 -11.17 28.41 21.45
C GLN A 321 -11.15 29.54 22.48
N ALA A 322 -10.96 30.79 22.04
CA ALA A 322 -11.01 31.96 22.91
C ALA A 322 -12.40 32.17 23.52
N LYS A 323 -13.46 31.99 22.73
CA LYS A 323 -14.85 32.02 23.24
C LYS A 323 -15.11 30.92 24.26
N ILE A 324 -14.73 29.67 23.96
CA ILE A 324 -14.86 28.53 24.87
C ILE A 324 -14.10 28.81 26.18
N ARG A 325 -12.87 29.33 26.11
CA ARG A 325 -12.08 29.67 27.30
C ARG A 325 -12.74 30.77 28.14
N ARG A 326 -13.22 31.84 27.50
CA ARG A 326 -13.94 32.93 28.18
C ARG A 326 -15.16 32.41 28.94
N GLU A 327 -15.99 31.59 28.31
CA GLU A 327 -17.19 31.05 28.97
C GLU A 327 -16.85 30.08 30.10
N LEU A 328 -15.84 29.22 29.94
CA LEU A 328 -15.49 28.23 30.95
C LEU A 328 -14.72 28.79 32.15
N PHE A 329 -13.88 29.81 31.93
CA PHE A 329 -12.91 30.32 32.91
C PHE A 329 -13.13 31.77 33.32
N GLU A 330 -13.65 32.65 32.46
CA GLU A 330 -13.85 34.07 32.78
C GLU A 330 -15.28 34.37 33.28
N GLY A 331 -16.28 33.59 32.84
CA GLY A 331 -17.67 33.71 33.32
C GLY A 331 -17.91 33.27 34.76
N ARG A 332 -16.92 32.62 35.42
CA ARG A 332 -17.04 32.09 36.78
C ARG A 332 -16.60 33.07 37.89
N PHE A 333 -15.98 34.20 37.53
CA PHE A 333 -15.45 35.16 38.52
C PHE A 333 -16.43 36.27 38.94
N ILE A 334 -17.64 36.34 38.37
CA ILE A 334 -18.57 37.45 38.66
C ILE A 334 -19.49 37.16 39.86
N ASN A 335 -19.58 35.90 40.36
CA ASN A 335 -20.52 35.56 41.43
C ASN A 335 -19.95 35.42 42.85
N ASN A 336 -18.66 35.72 43.08
CA ASN A 336 -18.07 35.66 44.44
C ASN A 336 -17.55 37.03 44.91
N SER A 337 -18.36 38.08 44.77
CA SER A 337 -18.10 39.35 45.46
C SER A 337 -19.41 39.96 45.96
N ASN A 338 -20.01 39.30 46.95
CA ASN A 338 -20.88 39.96 47.92
C ASN A 338 -21.04 39.03 49.13
N GLU A 339 -20.14 39.20 50.10
CA GLU A 339 -20.49 39.20 51.52
C GLU A 339 -19.28 39.76 52.27
N GLY A 340 -19.31 41.07 52.46
CA GLY A 340 -18.50 41.71 53.48
C GLY A 340 -19.05 41.30 54.84
N ASN A 341 -18.18 40.75 55.68
CA ASN A 341 -18.32 40.84 57.12
C ASN A 341 -16.92 41.16 57.66
N ASP A 342 -16.78 42.41 58.10
CA ASP A 342 -15.76 42.87 59.04
C ASP A 342 -15.78 41.94 60.27
N VAL A 343 -14.66 41.30 60.57
CA VAL A 343 -14.33 40.97 61.96
C VAL A 343 -12.85 41.28 62.21
N ASP A 344 -12.73 42.20 63.16
CA ASP A 344 -11.59 42.88 63.78
C ASP A 344 -10.35 42.02 64.08
N PHE A 345 -9.18 42.65 63.91
CA PHE A 345 -7.85 42.13 64.20
C PHE A 345 -7.24 42.96 65.33
N SER A 346 -7.58 42.66 66.60
CA SER A 346 -6.75 43.06 67.75
C SER A 346 -7.12 42.32 69.05
N ALA A 347 -6.11 42.13 69.91
CA ALA A 347 -6.05 41.29 71.12
C ALA A 347 -5.97 39.77 70.83
N ILE A 348 -4.87 39.09 71.10
CA ILE A 348 -4.27 38.92 72.44
C ILE A 348 -2.74 39.00 72.37
N LEU A 349 -2.20 39.90 73.19
CA LEU A 349 -0.83 39.90 73.69
C LEU A 349 -0.89 39.38 75.12
N THR A 350 -0.52 38.13 75.38
CA THR A 350 0.37 37.66 76.47
C THR A 350 0.64 36.17 76.36
#